data_AF-A0A833PFQ3-F1
#
_entry.id   AF-A0A833PFQ3-F1
#
_cell.length_a   1.000
_cell.length_b   1.000
_cell.length_c   1.000
_cell.angle_alpha   90.00
_cell.angle_beta   90.00
_cell.angle_gamma   90.00
#
_symmetry.space_group_name_H-M   'P 1'
#
loop_
_entity.id
_entity.type
_entity.pdbx_description
1 polymer ?
#
loop_
_entity_poly.entity_id
_entity_poly.type
_entity_poly.pdbx_seq_one_letter_code
_entity_poly.pdbx_strand_id
1 'polypeptide(L)'
;MNNVEVGMGSNAGDYFQAFYIAYPNGLSSKTISAELIQLAFANTIFPLATITVEPLTTNTIWWSEVEQDGEESPESYFEPWQNMRAWFNQQQDFIDSAFIRIGDATLLEQIDNKDYPKGTIITGCVLPRLALGLTANGSLAGLFGYVVQS
;
A
#
# COMPACT_ATOMS: atom_id res chain seq x y z
N MET A 1 -10.00 -14.08 1.11
CA MET A 1 -10.59 -12.73 1.23
C MET A 1 -10.89 -12.21 -0.16
N ASN A 2 -11.98 -12.68 -0.79
CA ASN A 2 -12.47 -12.08 -2.04
C ASN A 2 -13.46 -10.98 -1.66
N ASN A 3 -13.47 -9.86 -2.40
CA ASN A 3 -14.42 -8.75 -2.28
C ASN A 3 -14.27 -7.84 -1.04
N VAL A 4 -13.05 -7.61 -0.54
CA VAL A 4 -12.80 -6.57 0.48
C VAL A 4 -12.45 -5.26 -0.25
N GLU A 5 -13.25 -4.22 -0.05
CA GLU A 5 -13.06 -2.93 -0.69
C GLU A 5 -11.86 -2.18 -0.06
N VAL A 6 -10.96 -1.70 -0.92
CA VAL A 6 -9.88 -0.76 -0.64
C VAL A 6 -10.44 0.64 -0.42
N GLY A 7 -11.63 0.92 -0.96
CA GLY A 7 -12.27 2.24 -1.12
C GLY A 7 -12.43 3.12 0.12
N MET A 8 -11.98 2.67 1.29
CA MET A 8 -11.79 3.55 2.43
C MET A 8 -10.73 4.62 2.11
N GLY A 9 -11.06 5.92 2.18
CA GLY A 9 -10.12 7.00 1.88
C GLY A 9 -9.82 7.19 0.38
N SER A 10 -10.74 6.78 -0.51
CA SER A 10 -10.60 6.87 -1.97
C SER A 10 -11.87 7.41 -2.61
N ASN A 11 -11.72 8.21 -3.66
CA ASN A 11 -12.85 8.65 -4.50
C ASN A 11 -13.46 7.53 -5.38
N ALA A 12 -12.98 6.28 -5.24
CA ALA A 12 -13.42 5.11 -5.99
C ALA A 12 -13.48 3.86 -5.11
N GLY A 13 -14.45 2.98 -5.40
CA GLY A 13 -14.76 1.77 -4.64
C GLY A 13 -14.03 0.51 -5.13
N ASP A 14 -12.71 0.55 -5.17
CA ASP A 14 -11.91 -0.56 -5.69
C ASP A 14 -11.69 -1.68 -4.67
N TYR A 15 -11.47 -2.91 -5.14
CA TYR A 15 -11.30 -4.09 -4.29
C TYR A 15 -9.84 -4.53 -4.19
N PHE A 16 -9.45 -5.04 -3.02
CA PHE A 16 -8.15 -5.66 -2.83
C PHE A 16 -8.04 -6.93 -3.67
N GLN A 17 -6.97 -7.02 -4.46
CA GLN A 17 -6.57 -8.20 -5.22
C GLN A 17 -5.47 -8.94 -4.47
N ALA A 18 -5.49 -10.27 -4.51
CA ALA A 18 -4.40 -11.06 -3.95
C ALA A 18 -3.10 -10.77 -4.72
N PHE A 19 -2.01 -10.61 -3.97
CA PHE A 19 -0.71 -10.22 -4.48
C PHE A 19 0.37 -11.15 -3.92
N TYR A 20 1.32 -11.54 -4.79
CA TYR A 20 2.44 -12.38 -4.40
C TYR A 20 3.67 -12.11 -5.27
N ILE A 21 4.82 -11.88 -4.64
CA ILE A 21 6.13 -11.84 -5.28
C ILE A 21 7.02 -12.91 -4.63
N ALA A 22 7.41 -13.88 -5.44
CA ALA A 22 8.32 -14.95 -5.04
C ALA A 22 9.77 -14.48 -5.10
N TYR A 23 10.53 -14.75 -4.04
CA TYR A 23 11.98 -14.59 -4.03
C TYR A 23 12.67 -15.95 -3.83
N PRO A 24 12.94 -16.69 -4.91
CA PRO A 24 13.41 -18.08 -4.83
C PRO A 24 14.79 -18.22 -4.17
N ASN A 25 15.63 -17.18 -4.25
CA ASN A 25 16.96 -17.17 -3.62
C ASN A 25 16.98 -16.51 -2.23
N GLY A 26 15.80 -16.08 -1.77
CA GLY A 26 15.58 -15.36 -0.54
C GLY A 26 16.23 -13.98 -0.48
N LEU A 27 15.44 -12.99 -0.07
CA LEU A 27 15.99 -11.71 0.36
C LEU A 27 16.45 -11.83 1.80
N SER A 28 17.60 -11.24 2.10
CA SER A 28 18.14 -11.20 3.46
C SER A 28 17.36 -10.28 4.40
N SER A 29 16.46 -9.45 3.85
CA SER A 29 15.67 -8.51 4.66
C SER A 29 14.80 -9.26 5.66
N LYS A 30 14.73 -8.71 6.87
CA LYS A 30 13.85 -9.21 7.95
C LYS A 30 12.69 -8.26 8.23
N THR A 31 12.69 -7.10 7.59
CA THR A 31 11.65 -6.10 7.72
C THR A 31 11.24 -5.59 6.34
N ILE A 32 10.01 -5.13 6.21
CA ILE A 32 9.50 -4.45 5.03
C ILE A 32 10.00 -3.01 5.08
N SER A 33 10.69 -2.58 4.02
CA SER A 33 11.25 -1.22 3.89
C SER A 33 10.98 -0.66 2.50
N ALA A 34 11.13 0.65 2.32
CA ALA A 34 10.96 1.28 1.00
C ALA A 34 11.93 0.71 -0.05
N GLU A 35 13.17 0.40 0.34
CA GLU A 35 14.18 -0.21 -0.51
C GLU A 35 13.79 -1.62 -0.93
N LEU A 36 13.22 -2.41 0.00
CA LEU A 36 12.66 -3.73 -0.31
C LEU A 36 11.55 -3.62 -1.35
N ILE A 37 10.63 -2.66 -1.18
CA ILE A 37 9.53 -2.44 -2.12
C ILE A 37 10.07 -2.01 -3.49
N GLN A 38 11.02 -1.07 -3.56
CA GLN A 38 11.68 -0.73 -4.83
C GLN A 38 12.27 -1.96 -5.53
N LEU A 39 13.01 -2.78 -4.78
CA LEU A 39 13.60 -4.00 -5.32
C LEU A 39 12.54 -5.01 -5.78
N ALA A 40 11.41 -5.12 -5.07
CA ALA A 40 10.28 -5.99 -5.42
C ALA A 40 9.61 -5.63 -6.73
N PHE A 41 9.56 -4.34 -7.01
CA PHE A 41 9.09 -3.84 -8.29
C PHE A 41 10.25 -3.63 -9.28
N ALA A 42 11.38 -4.31 -9.11
CA ALA A 42 12.54 -4.23 -10.01
C ALA A 42 13.01 -2.78 -10.31
N ASN A 43 12.82 -1.86 -9.37
CA ASN A 43 13.06 -0.42 -9.48
C ASN A 43 12.27 0.26 -10.62
N THR A 44 11.08 -0.25 -10.94
CA THR A 44 10.19 0.35 -11.95
C THR A 44 9.13 1.27 -11.35
N ILE A 45 9.08 1.43 -10.02
CA ILE A 45 8.25 2.46 -9.39
C ILE A 45 8.73 3.82 -9.87
N PHE A 46 7.79 4.71 -10.19
CA PHE A 46 8.11 6.05 -10.64
C PHE A 46 9.12 6.72 -9.68
N PRO A 47 10.30 7.19 -10.15
CA PRO A 47 11.40 7.55 -9.24
C PRO A 47 11.10 8.65 -8.23
N LEU A 48 10.14 9.53 -8.54
CA LEU A 48 9.74 10.62 -7.65
C LEU A 48 8.52 10.28 -6.79
N ALA A 49 7.95 9.08 -6.95
CA ALA A 49 6.89 8.60 -6.06
C ALA A 49 7.48 8.27 -4.69
N THR A 50 6.87 8.80 -3.66
CA THR A 50 7.16 8.41 -2.27
C THR A 50 6.74 6.97 -2.03
N ILE A 51 7.50 6.27 -1.18
CA ILE A 51 7.10 4.95 -0.67
C ILE A 51 7.04 5.08 0.84
N THR A 52 5.84 5.05 1.39
CA THR A 52 5.62 5.09 2.84
C THR A 52 5.31 3.68 3.31
N VAL A 53 6.06 3.22 4.32
CA VAL A 53 5.85 1.94 4.98
C VAL A 53 5.29 2.21 6.36
N GLU A 54 4.10 1.71 6.63
CA GLU A 54 3.38 1.91 7.88
C GLU A 54 3.06 0.55 8.51
N PRO A 55 3.06 0.43 9.85
CA PRO A 55 2.59 -0.80 10.48
C PRO A 55 1.10 -0.99 10.23
N LEU A 56 0.62 -2.25 10.22
CA LEU A 56 -0.82 -2.57 10.13
C LEU A 56 -1.54 -2.28 11.47
N THR A 57 -1.57 -1.02 11.87
CA THR A 57 -2.21 -0.51 13.09
C THR A 57 -3.08 0.72 12.79
N THR A 58 -3.74 1.27 13.81
CA THR A 58 -4.59 2.46 13.68
C THR A 58 -3.87 3.77 14.02
N ASN A 59 -2.61 3.74 14.44
CA ASN A 59 -1.86 4.97 14.75
C ASN A 59 -0.92 5.31 13.58
N THR A 60 -1.50 5.50 12.40
CA THR A 60 -0.78 5.67 11.12
C THR A 60 -1.42 6.78 10.31
N ILE A 61 -0.66 7.37 9.39
CA ILE A 61 -1.10 8.47 8.54
C ILE A 61 -2.28 8.00 7.69
N TRP A 62 -2.15 6.82 7.05
CA TRP A 62 -3.24 6.24 6.28
C TRP A 62 -4.51 6.05 7.12
N TRP A 63 -4.38 5.54 8.34
CA TRP A 63 -5.57 5.31 9.17
C TRP A 63 -6.24 6.61 9.57
N SER A 64 -5.48 7.67 9.87
CA SER A 64 -6.05 8.99 10.13
C SER A 64 -6.83 9.54 8.92
N GLU A 65 -6.35 9.31 7.69
CA GLU A 65 -7.07 9.68 6.46
C GLU A 65 -8.37 8.86 6.32
N VAL A 66 -8.32 7.55 6.62
CA VAL A 66 -9.51 6.66 6.61
C VAL A 66 -10.53 7.05 7.69
N GLU A 67 -10.08 7.42 8.89
CA GLU A 67 -10.97 7.90 9.96
C GLU A 67 -11.66 9.20 9.57
N GLN A 68 -10.95 10.11 8.91
CA GLN A 68 -11.53 11.35 8.42
C GLN A 68 -12.56 11.12 7.31
N ASP A 69 -12.27 10.23 6.35
CA ASP A 69 -13.22 9.87 5.29
C ASP A 69 -14.48 9.16 5.86
N GLY A 70 -14.27 8.33 6.88
CA GLY A 70 -15.32 7.55 7.53
C GLY A 70 -16.08 8.26 8.66
N GLU A 71 -15.85 9.56 8.93
CA GLU A 71 -16.38 10.26 10.13
C GLU A 71 -17.92 10.16 10.25
N GLU A 72 -18.63 10.23 9.12
CA GLU A 72 -20.10 10.12 9.06
C GLU A 72 -20.60 8.71 8.66
N SER A 73 -19.69 7.74 8.56
CA SER A 73 -19.99 6.37 8.12
C SER A 73 -20.37 5.45 9.30
N PRO A 74 -21.15 4.39 9.06
CA PRO A 74 -21.44 3.38 10.08
C PRO A 74 -20.16 2.60 10.47
N GLU A 75 -20.14 1.98 11.67
CA GLU A 75 -18.98 1.18 12.13
C GLU A 75 -18.53 0.10 11.13
N SER A 76 -19.48 -0.46 10.36
CA SER A 76 -19.21 -1.46 9.32
C SER A 76 -18.27 -0.97 8.22
N TYR A 77 -18.13 0.34 8.04
CA TYR A 77 -17.16 0.94 7.11
C TYR A 77 -15.71 0.59 7.49
N PHE A 78 -15.41 0.42 8.78
CA PHE A 78 -14.07 0.12 9.29
C PHE A 78 -13.77 -1.38 9.42
N GLU A 79 -14.79 -2.24 9.35
CA GLU A 79 -14.64 -3.70 9.47
C GLU A 79 -13.63 -4.31 8.47
N PRO A 80 -13.58 -3.89 7.19
CA PRO A 80 -12.57 -4.35 6.24
C PRO A 80 -11.13 -4.24 6.76
N TRP A 81 -10.77 -3.10 7.34
CA TRP A 81 -9.43 -2.87 7.90
C TRP A 81 -9.17 -3.74 9.12
N GLN A 82 -10.14 -3.85 10.02
CA GLN A 82 -10.02 -4.69 11.21
C GLN A 82 -9.83 -6.17 10.85
N ASN A 83 -10.61 -6.66 9.89
CA ASN A 83 -10.53 -8.03 9.39
C ASN A 83 -9.19 -8.32 8.71
N MET A 84 -8.71 -7.38 7.89
CA MET A 84 -7.39 -7.49 7.26
C MET A 84 -6.28 -7.56 8.31
N ARG A 85 -6.26 -6.64 9.28
CA ARG A 85 -5.27 -6.64 10.37
C ARG A 85 -5.29 -7.94 11.18
N ALA A 86 -6.48 -8.40 11.54
CA ALA A 86 -6.65 -9.66 12.26
C ALA A 86 -6.09 -10.84 11.47
N TRP A 87 -6.35 -10.89 10.16
CA TRP A 87 -5.82 -11.93 9.29
C TRP A 87 -4.28 -11.91 9.23
N PHE A 88 -3.67 -10.74 9.00
CA PHE A 88 -2.20 -10.60 8.96
C PHE A 88 -1.55 -11.04 10.28
N ASN A 89 -2.12 -10.64 11.43
CA ASN A 89 -1.63 -11.03 12.75
C ASN A 89 -1.72 -12.54 13.04
N GLN A 90 -2.56 -13.28 12.31
CA GLN A 90 -2.72 -14.73 12.47
C GLN A 90 -1.77 -15.54 11.58
N GLN A 91 -1.08 -14.92 10.62
CA GLN A 91 -0.21 -15.62 9.68
C GLN A 91 1.15 -15.94 10.33
N GLN A 92 1.37 -17.21 10.69
CA GLN A 92 2.62 -17.67 11.32
C GLN A 92 3.83 -17.63 10.36
N ASP A 93 3.57 -17.66 9.05
CA ASP A 93 4.63 -17.61 8.04
C ASP A 93 5.19 -16.20 7.83
N PHE A 94 4.50 -15.16 8.33
CA PHE A 94 4.95 -13.78 8.23
C PHE A 94 5.86 -13.42 9.39
N ILE A 95 7.09 -13.03 9.06
CA ILE A 95 8.08 -12.51 10.00
C ILE A 95 7.97 -10.99 10.19
N ASP A 96 7.31 -10.31 9.26
CA ASP A 96 6.95 -8.89 9.33
C ASP A 96 5.69 -8.63 8.50
N SER A 97 4.96 -7.57 8.80
CA SER A 97 3.78 -7.15 8.03
C SER A 97 3.59 -5.64 8.07
N ALA A 98 3.25 -5.06 6.93
CA ALA A 98 3.15 -3.61 6.76
C ALA A 98 2.09 -3.22 5.73
N PHE A 99 1.60 -1.99 5.87
CA PHE A 99 0.82 -1.29 4.87
C PHE A 99 1.73 -0.33 4.10
N ILE A 100 1.66 -0.37 2.77
CA ILE A 100 2.52 0.37 1.85
C ILE A 100 1.67 1.34 1.05
N ARG A 101 2.10 2.61 1.05
CA ARG A 101 1.60 3.64 0.16
C ARG A 101 2.65 3.92 -0.90
N ILE A 102 2.28 3.83 -2.17
CA ILE A 102 3.12 4.28 -3.28
C ILE A 102 2.50 5.55 -3.85
N GLY A 103 3.26 6.64 -3.77
CA GLY A 103 2.86 7.98 -4.16
C GLY A 103 1.94 8.68 -3.14
N ASP A 104 1.98 10.00 -3.23
CA ASP A 104 1.19 10.96 -2.45
C ASP A 104 0.80 12.09 -3.42
N ALA A 105 -0.50 12.34 -3.59
CA ALA A 105 -0.98 13.29 -4.61
C ALA A 105 -0.46 14.71 -4.35
N THR A 106 -0.51 15.17 -3.09
CA THR A 106 -0.06 16.51 -2.70
C THR A 106 1.43 16.70 -2.94
N LEU A 107 2.26 15.68 -2.66
CA LEU A 107 3.69 15.75 -2.94
C LEU A 107 3.98 15.68 -4.45
N LEU A 108 3.25 14.85 -5.19
CA LEU A 108 3.43 14.71 -6.64
C LEU A 108 3.08 16.01 -7.39
N GLU A 109 2.03 16.71 -6.98
CA GLU A 109 1.63 18.00 -7.54
C GLU A 109 2.65 19.12 -7.31
N GLN A 110 3.47 19.02 -6.27
CA GLN A 110 4.51 20.00 -5.95
C GLN A 110 5.80 19.81 -6.75
N ILE A 111 5.94 18.70 -7.48
CA ILE A 111 7.13 18.43 -8.28
C ILE A 111 7.13 19.32 -9.53
N ASP A 112 8.23 20.01 -9.77
CA ASP A 112 8.40 20.82 -10.98
C ASP A 112 8.46 19.91 -12.22
N ASN A 113 7.70 20.26 -13.25
CA ASN A 113 7.65 19.57 -14.54
C ASN A 113 9.05 19.28 -15.13
N LYS A 114 10.06 20.11 -14.83
CA LYS A 114 11.45 19.91 -15.29
C LYS A 114 12.13 18.69 -14.69
N ASP A 115 11.70 18.26 -13.51
CA ASP A 115 12.30 17.16 -12.75
C ASP A 115 11.73 15.79 -13.17
N TYR A 116 10.63 15.79 -13.94
CA TYR A 116 10.05 14.59 -14.50
C TYR A 116 10.94 13.96 -15.59
N PRO A 117 10.96 12.61 -15.68
CA PRO A 117 11.51 11.92 -16.83
C PRO A 117 10.89 12.45 -18.13
N LYS A 118 11.73 12.60 -19.17
CA LYS A 118 11.29 13.12 -20.48
C LYS A 118 10.12 12.29 -21.03
N GLY A 119 9.06 12.99 -21.44
CA GLY A 119 7.87 12.38 -22.02
C GLY A 119 6.81 11.95 -20.99
N THR A 120 6.99 12.27 -19.70
CA THR A 120 5.96 12.03 -18.69
C THR A 120 4.75 12.95 -18.92
N ILE A 121 3.55 12.38 -18.93
CA ILE A 121 2.28 13.10 -18.95
C ILE A 121 1.51 12.65 -17.70
N ILE A 122 1.17 13.59 -16.82
CA ILE A 122 0.41 13.28 -15.60
C ILE A 122 -1.07 13.45 -15.91
N THR A 123 -1.85 12.38 -15.73
CA THR A 123 -3.31 12.40 -15.90
C THR A 123 -3.97 11.64 -14.75
N GLY A 124 -4.52 12.36 -13.77
CA GLY A 124 -5.14 11.77 -12.58
C GLY A 124 -4.16 11.05 -11.65
N CYS A 125 -4.51 10.96 -10.36
CA CYS A 125 -3.66 10.31 -9.35
C CYS A 125 -4.31 9.01 -8.87
N VAL A 126 -4.04 7.92 -9.60
CA VAL A 126 -4.31 6.55 -9.14
C VAL A 126 -3.06 6.05 -8.43
N LEU A 127 -3.15 5.85 -7.10
CA LEU A 127 -2.00 5.58 -6.25
C LEU A 127 -2.10 4.20 -5.61
N PRO A 128 -1.11 3.30 -5.79
CA PRO A 128 -1.16 1.96 -5.23
C PRO A 128 -1.15 1.93 -3.70
N ARG A 129 -1.87 0.94 -3.15
CA ARG A 129 -1.88 0.58 -1.73
C ARG A 129 -1.67 -0.91 -1.59
N LEU A 130 -0.76 -1.32 -0.70
CA LEU A 130 -0.48 -2.74 -0.48
C LEU A 130 -0.53 -3.06 1.01
N ALA A 131 -1.20 -4.14 1.40
CA ALA A 131 -0.99 -4.76 2.69
C ALA A 131 -0.15 -6.01 2.46
N LEU A 132 1.05 -6.08 3.04
CA LEU A 132 2.03 -7.11 2.72
C LEU A 132 2.53 -7.79 3.99
N GLY A 133 2.80 -9.09 3.85
CA GLY A 133 3.50 -9.93 4.80
C GLY A 133 4.81 -10.39 4.17
N LEU A 134 5.90 -10.28 4.93
CA LEU A 134 7.20 -10.79 4.56
C LEU A 134 7.37 -12.17 5.15
N THR A 135 7.65 -13.15 4.30
CA THR A 135 7.90 -14.53 4.75
C THR A 135 9.35 -14.75 5.16
N ALA A 136 9.62 -15.82 5.92
CA ALA A 136 10.98 -16.16 6.36
C ALA A 136 11.97 -16.39 5.19
N ASN A 137 11.46 -16.80 4.01
CA ASN A 137 12.24 -16.98 2.80
C ASN A 137 12.38 -15.69 1.97
N GLY A 138 11.91 -14.55 2.45
CA GLY A 138 12.03 -13.26 1.77
C GLY A 138 10.96 -12.98 0.70
N SER A 139 9.97 -13.87 0.50
CA SER A 139 8.83 -13.63 -0.38
C SER A 139 7.84 -12.65 0.23
N LEU A 140 7.19 -11.84 -0.62
CA LEU A 140 6.13 -10.90 -0.22
C LEU A 140 4.77 -11.48 -0.64
N ALA A 141 3.83 -11.52 0.29
CA ALA A 141 2.46 -11.98 0.03
C ALA A 141 1.46 -11.01 0.66
N GLY A 142 0.32 -10.79 0.02
CA GLY A 142 -0.72 -9.96 0.64
C GLY A 142 -1.76 -9.47 -0.34
N LEU A 143 -2.16 -8.22 -0.16
CA LEU A 143 -3.25 -7.58 -0.88
C LEU A 143 -2.73 -6.34 -1.60
N PHE A 144 -3.21 -6.13 -2.83
CA PHE A 144 -2.92 -4.97 -3.65
C PHE A 144 -4.24 -4.26 -4.01
N GLY A 145 -4.24 -2.95 -3.90
CA GLY A 145 -5.32 -2.09 -4.34
C GLY A 145 -4.77 -0.74 -4.80
N TYR A 146 -5.67 0.19 -5.04
CA TYR A 146 -5.32 1.56 -5.35
C TYR A 146 -6.38 2.52 -4.81
N VAL A 147 -5.98 3.78 -4.70
CA VAL A 147 -6.86 4.88 -4.32
C VAL A 147 -6.86 5.91 -5.43
N VAL A 148 -8.00 6.56 -5.65
CA VAL A 148 -8.10 7.72 -6.54
C VAL A 148 -8.09 8.96 -5.66
N GLN A 149 -7.06 9.77 -5.82
CA GLN A 149 -6.93 11.07 -5.17
C GLN A 149 -7.09 12.18 -6.21
N SER A 150 -7.77 13.26 -5.84
CA SER A 150 -8.13 14.39 -6.69
C SER A 150 -7.61 15.70 -6.13
#